data_AF-B7S8M2-F1
#
_entry.id   AF-B7S8M2-F1
#
_cell.length_a   1.000
_cell.length_b   1.000
_cell.length_c   1.000
_cell.angle_alpha   90.00
_cell.angle_beta   90.00
_cell.angle_gamma   90.00
#
_symmetry.space_group_name_H-M   'P 1'
#
loop_
_entity.id
_entity.type
_entity.pdbx_description
1 polymer ?
#
loop_
_entity_poly.entity_id
_entity_poly.type
_entity_poly.pdbx_seq_one_letter_code
_entity_poly.pdbx_strand_id
1 'polypeptide(L)'
;MYIKITVPIEWKALHPATLQKELVDTIATWQMTHNSSHGVKRTYNGVTAELVVNGYKLWFRKVNDNHTKPNQNFYSVVTIQC
;
A
#
# COMPACT_ATOMS: atom_id res chain seq x y z
N MET A 1 9.00 2.31 -15.82
CA MET A 1 8.23 1.08 -15.47
C MET A 1 7.03 1.50 -14.63
N TYR A 2 5.94 0.73 -14.50
CA TYR A 2 4.87 1.09 -13.55
C TYR A 2 4.54 -0.04 -12.60
N ILE A 3 4.24 0.31 -11.35
CA ILE A 3 3.84 -0.60 -10.29
C ILE A 3 2.42 -0.24 -9.87
N LYS A 4 1.55 -1.26 -9.75
CA LYS A 4 0.19 -1.08 -9.24
C LYS A 4 0.13 -1.54 -7.79
N ILE A 5 -0.32 -0.65 -6.91
CA ILE A 5 -0.49 -0.93 -5.48
C ILE A 5 -1.95 -0.72 -5.12
N THR A 6 -2.54 -1.72 -4.48
CA THR A 6 -3.90 -1.61 -3.92
C THR A 6 -3.81 -1.03 -2.52
N VAL A 7 -4.51 0.08 -2.25
CA VAL A 7 -4.47 0.80 -0.98
C VAL A 7 -5.89 1.07 -0.45
N PRO A 8 -6.08 1.25 0.86
CA PRO A 8 -7.35 1.71 1.42
C PRO A 8 -7.87 2.97 0.72
N ILE A 9 -9.18 3.04 0.43
CA ILE A 9 -9.76 4.20 -0.24
C ILE A 9 -9.60 5.49 0.58
N GLU A 10 -9.57 5.37 1.91
CA GLU A 10 -9.39 6.47 2.85
C GLU A 10 -8.03 7.17 2.71
N TRP A 11 -7.03 6.46 2.18
CA TRP A 11 -5.71 7.03 1.92
C TRP A 11 -5.71 8.04 0.76
N LYS A 12 -6.74 8.01 -0.10
CA LYS A 12 -6.93 9.00 -1.17
C LYS A 12 -7.32 10.40 -0.65
N ALA A 13 -7.49 10.56 0.66
CA ALA A 13 -7.54 11.88 1.28
C ALA A 13 -6.22 12.66 1.08
N LEU A 14 -5.10 11.96 0.88
CA LEU A 14 -3.84 12.57 0.47
C LEU A 14 -3.86 12.89 -1.03
N HIS A 15 -3.19 13.99 -1.39
CA HIS A 15 -2.96 14.32 -2.79
C HIS A 15 -2.23 13.16 -3.49
N PRO A 16 -2.62 12.75 -4.72
CA PRO A 16 -2.08 11.57 -5.39
C PRO A 16 -0.55 11.53 -5.47
N ALA A 17 0.09 12.67 -5.76
CA ALA A 17 1.54 12.77 -5.84
C ALA A 17 2.22 12.55 -4.46
N THR A 18 1.61 13.07 -3.39
CA THR A 18 2.08 12.88 -2.02
C THR A 18 1.95 11.42 -1.61
N LEU A 19 0.78 10.81 -1.87
CA LEU A 19 0.53 9.41 -1.58
C LEU A 19 1.53 8.51 -2.33
N GLN A 20 1.76 8.78 -3.62
CA GLN A 20 2.75 8.03 -4.40
C GLN A 20 4.15 8.11 -3.78
N LYS A 21 4.63 9.32 -3.47
CA LYS A 21 5.95 9.53 -2.88
C LYS A 21 6.10 8.79 -1.55
N GLU A 22 5.13 8.97 -0.65
CA GLU A 22 5.08 8.34 0.66
C GLU A 22 5.13 6.80 0.59
N LEU A 23 4.39 6.21 -0.35
CA LEU A 23 4.39 4.76 -0.58
C LEU A 23 5.76 4.27 -1.09
N VAL A 24 6.36 4.97 -2.05
CA VAL A 24 7.68 4.61 -2.60
C VAL A 24 8.74 4.69 -1.51
N ASP A 25 8.83 5.83 -0.82
CA ASP A 25 9.84 6.07 0.22
C ASP A 25 9.72 5.02 1.32
N THR A 26 8.49 4.77 1.79
CA THR A 26 8.25 3.80 2.84
C THR A 26 8.63 2.38 2.43
N ILE A 27 8.23 1.93 1.24
CA ILE A 27 8.52 0.58 0.77
C ILE A 27 10.03 0.41 0.55
N ALA A 28 10.68 1.40 -0.05
CA ALA A 28 12.12 1.39 -0.28
C ALA A 28 12.92 1.34 1.03
N THR A 29 12.58 2.20 2.01
CA THR A 29 13.21 2.18 3.33
C THR A 29 13.05 0.82 4.00
N TRP A 30 11.84 0.26 3.99
CA TRP A 30 11.60 -1.03 4.63
C TRP A 30 12.35 -2.18 3.96
N GLN A 31 12.38 -2.19 2.62
CA GLN A 31 13.13 -3.17 1.84
C GLN A 31 14.64 -3.12 2.16
N MET A 32 15.21 -1.92 2.31
CA MET A 32 16.62 -1.77 2.69
C MET A 32 16.91 -2.35 4.08
N THR A 33 15.96 -2.27 5.01
CA THR A 33 16.15 -2.77 6.39
C THR A 33 15.85 -4.27 6.53
N HIS A 34 14.82 -4.78 5.85
CA HIS A 34 14.28 -6.14 6.11
C HIS A 34 14.49 -7.11 4.95
N ASN A 35 15.10 -6.66 3.84
CA ASN A 35 15.26 -7.42 2.59
C ASN A 35 13.94 -8.02 2.08
N SER A 36 12.82 -7.36 2.37
CA SER A 36 11.45 -7.77 2.04
C SER A 36 10.56 -6.55 2.01
N SER A 37 9.52 -6.53 1.17
CA SER A 37 8.46 -5.51 1.21
C SER A 37 7.23 -5.98 2.00
N HIS A 38 7.20 -7.23 2.46
CA HIS A 38 6.11 -7.72 3.28
C HIS A 38 6.19 -7.11 4.68
N GLY A 39 5.06 -6.72 5.26
CA GLY A 39 4.96 -6.29 6.65
C GLY A 39 5.12 -4.79 6.86
N VAL A 40 5.29 -4.01 5.79
CA VAL A 40 5.29 -2.54 5.85
C VAL A 40 3.97 -2.07 6.43
N LYS A 41 3.98 -1.41 7.59
CA LYS A 41 2.78 -0.83 8.20
C LYS A 41 2.77 0.69 8.09
N ARG A 42 1.63 1.24 7.67
CA ARG A 42 1.38 2.68 7.62
C ARG A 42 -0.03 3.02 8.05
N THR A 43 -0.19 4.24 8.56
CA THR A 43 -1.47 4.81 8.96
C THR A 43 -1.65 6.13 8.24
N TYR A 44 -2.67 6.22 7.40
CA TYR A 44 -3.10 7.48 6.80
C TYR A 44 -4.59 7.65 7.03
N ASN A 45 -5.00 8.88 7.35
CA ASN A 45 -6.40 9.24 7.60
C ASN A 45 -7.11 8.28 8.60
N GLY A 46 -6.43 7.94 9.69
CA GLY A 46 -6.94 7.03 10.73
C GLY A 46 -6.99 5.54 10.35
N VAL A 47 -6.60 5.17 9.13
CA VAL A 47 -6.62 3.78 8.65
C VAL A 47 -5.21 3.20 8.61
N THR A 48 -4.97 2.21 9.46
CA THR A 48 -3.74 1.42 9.46
C THR A 48 -3.85 0.23 8.51
N ALA A 49 -2.86 0.08 7.63
CA ALA A 49 -2.75 -1.05 6.72
C ALA A 49 -1.32 -1.59 6.66
N GLU A 50 -1.22 -2.88 6.33
CA GLU A 50 0.02 -3.63 6.19
C GLU A 50 0.20 -4.09 4.73
N LEU A 51 1.41 -3.92 4.20
CA LEU A 51 1.74 -4.38 2.86
C LEU A 51 1.87 -5.91 2.85
N VAL A 52 0.96 -6.52 2.11
CA VAL A 52 0.95 -7.94 1.78
C VAL A 52 1.36 -8.08 0.33
N VAL A 53 2.29 -8.99 0.07
CA VAL A 53 2.73 -9.37 -1.28
C VAL A 53 2.14 -10.73 -1.61
N ASN A 54 1.30 -10.81 -2.63
CA ASN A 54 0.75 -12.08 -3.13
C ASN A 54 1.08 -12.23 -4.62
N GLY A 55 2.13 -13.00 -4.93
CA GLY A 55 2.73 -13.05 -6.27
C GLY A 55 3.23 -11.66 -6.69
N TYR A 56 2.75 -11.16 -7.82
CA TYR A 56 3.10 -9.82 -8.35
C TYR A 56 2.16 -8.70 -7.87
N LYS A 57 1.25 -8.99 -6.93
CA LYS A 57 0.27 -8.01 -6.44
C LYS A 57 0.70 -7.43 -5.10
N LEU A 58 0.88 -6.11 -5.08
CA LEU A 58 1.11 -5.33 -3.87
C LEU A 58 -0.22 -4.81 -3.34
N TRP A 59 -0.50 -5.11 -2.08
CA TRP A 59 -1.75 -4.74 -1.43
C TRP A 59 -1.50 -4.31 0.01
N PHE A 60 -1.82 -3.06 0.34
CA PHE A 60 -1.96 -2.61 1.70
C PHE A 60 -3.30 -3.07 2.26
N ARG A 61 -3.30 -4.19 2.97
CA ARG A 61 -4.47 -4.77 3.64
C ARG A 61 -4.69 -4.07 4.98
N LYS A 62 -5.89 -3.58 5.24
CA LYS A 62 -6.24 -2.99 6.55
C LYS A 62 -5.99 -4.02 7.66
N VAL A 63 -5.53 -3.59 8.83
CA VAL A 63 -5.18 -4.52 9.94
C VAL A 63 -6.36 -5.38 10.40
N ASN A 64 -7.58 -4.86 10.30
CA ASN A 64 -8.81 -5.57 10.66
C ASN A 64 -9.48 -6.29 9.47
N ASP A 65 -8.82 -6.34 8.31
CA ASP A 65 -9.34 -7.01 7.12
C ASP A 65 -8.81 -8.44 7.01
N ASN A 66 -9.72 -9.40 7.20
CA ASN A 66 -9.43 -10.83 7.12
C ASN A 66 -9.63 -11.43 5.71
N HIS A 67 -9.98 -10.61 4.71
CA HIS A 67 -10.13 -11.10 3.35
C HIS A 67 -8.77 -11.52 2.77
N THR A 68 -8.81 -12.48 1.84
CA THR A 68 -7.63 -12.97 1.11
C THR A 68 -7.36 -12.16 -0.16
N LYS A 69 -8.30 -11.28 -0.54
CA LYS A 69 -8.24 -10.42 -1.73
C LYS A 69 -8.84 -9.04 -1.40
N PRO A 70 -8.34 -7.96 -2.03
CA PRO A 70 -8.90 -6.63 -1.85
C PRO A 70 -10.33 -6.55 -2.40
N ASN A 71 -11.24 -6.02 -1.58
CA ASN A 71 -12.60 -5.69 -2.00
C ASN A 71 -12.62 -4.31 -2.68
N GLN A 72 -13.13 -4.24 -3.91
CA GLN A 72 -13.14 -3.00 -4.71
C GLN A 72 -13.92 -1.84 -4.08
N ASN A 73 -14.82 -2.10 -3.13
CA ASN A 73 -15.57 -1.05 -2.43
C ASN A 73 -14.75 -0.38 -1.32
N PHE A 74 -13.69 -1.03 -0.82
CA PHE A 74 -12.89 -0.53 0.31
C PHE A 74 -11.46 -0.14 -0.07
N TYR A 75 -11.05 -0.47 -1.30
CA TYR A 75 -9.70 -0.29 -1.78
C TYR A 75 -9.67 0.36 -3.16
N SER A 76 -8.64 1.16 -3.41
CA SER A 76 -8.36 1.77 -4.71
C SER A 76 -6.99 1.34 -5.18
N VAL A 77 -6.80 1.32 -6.51
CA VAL A 77 -5.48 1.11 -7.12
C VAL A 77 -4.79 2.45 -7.27
N VAL A 78 -3.53 2.51 -6.85
CA VAL A 78 -2.58 3.60 -7.14
C VAL A 78 -1.55 3.05 -8.11
N THR A 79 -1.29 3.81 -9.18
CA THR A 79 -0.25 3.47 -10.16
C THR A 79 0.96 4.35 -9.88
N ILE A 80 2.08 3.73 -9.56
CA ILE A 80 3.35 4.39 -9.31
C ILE A 80 4.17 4.30 -10.59
N GLN A 81 4.60 5.45 -11.11
CA GLN A 81 5.61 5.51 -12.16
C GLN A 81 7.00 5.42 -11.51
N CYS A 82 7.78 4.43 -11.95
CA CYS A 82 9.17 4.20 -11.57
C CYS A 82 10.09 4.56 -12.73
#